data_AF-A0AAD5M5N9-F1
#
_entry.id   AF-A0AAD5M5N9-F1
#
_cell.length_a   1.000
_cell.length_b   1.000
_cell.length_c   1.000
_cell.angle_alpha   90.00
_cell.angle_beta   90.00
_cell.angle_gamma   90.00
#
_symmetry.space_group_name_H-M   'P 1'
#
loop_
_entity.id
_entity.type
_entity.pdbx_description
1 polymer ?
#
loop_
_entity_poly.entity_id
_entity_poly.type
_entity_poly.pdbx_seq_one_letter_code
_entity_poly.pdbx_strand_id
1 'polypeptide(L)'
;MDTPAFVGDGQFVGDGGATLQRLWDFARWRMIKGCPGRYIIRDKQNNPALVDGQRVTALDARALLRAALGDATADQLVVHTAQSERCADGVQVVVFPDSGGVITYVKPSADGSDQPAAYVHTLNTASGLQRKLEGLRLHALLPAH
;
A
#
# COMPACT_ATOMS: atom_id res chain seq x y z
N MET A 1 -9.80 -5.56 -24.95
CA MET A 1 -9.56 -6.61 -23.94
C MET A 1 -9.79 -5.96 -22.60
N ASP A 2 -10.79 -6.40 -21.85
CA ASP A 2 -11.08 -5.83 -20.54
C ASP A 2 -9.90 -6.10 -19.61
N THR A 3 -9.27 -5.04 -19.11
CA THR A 3 -8.27 -5.15 -18.06
C THR A 3 -8.93 -5.80 -16.84
N PRO A 4 -8.36 -6.86 -16.25
CA PRO A 4 -9.03 -7.56 -15.17
C PRO A 4 -9.25 -6.61 -13.99
N ALA A 5 -10.52 -6.47 -13.59
CA ALA A 5 -10.92 -5.63 -12.48
C ALA A 5 -10.47 -6.24 -11.13
N PHE A 6 -10.28 -5.39 -10.12
CA PHE A 6 -10.06 -5.85 -8.76
C PHE A 6 -11.29 -6.66 -8.26
N VAL A 7 -11.05 -7.87 -7.77
CA VAL A 7 -12.07 -8.72 -7.12
C VAL A 7 -11.86 -8.71 -5.61
N GLY A 8 -10.61 -8.83 -5.16
CA GLY A 8 -10.24 -8.69 -3.75
C GLY A 8 -10.97 -9.67 -2.81
N ASP A 9 -11.62 -9.12 -1.79
CA ASP A 9 -12.46 -9.85 -0.84
C ASP A 9 -13.92 -10.03 -1.31
N GLY A 10 -14.23 -9.60 -2.53
CA GLY A 10 -15.58 -9.62 -3.11
C GLY A 10 -16.49 -8.47 -2.67
N GLN A 11 -16.07 -7.59 -1.76
CA GLN A 11 -16.91 -6.47 -1.29
C GLN A 11 -16.79 -5.22 -2.17
N PHE A 12 -15.65 -5.05 -2.84
CA PHE A 12 -15.30 -3.85 -3.60
C PHE A 12 -14.93 -4.20 -5.05
N VAL A 13 -15.69 -5.12 -5.66
CA VAL A 13 -15.43 -5.56 -7.04
C VAL A 13 -15.50 -4.37 -7.99
N GLY A 14 -14.44 -4.16 -8.77
CA GLY A 14 -14.30 -3.03 -9.69
C GLY A 14 -13.77 -1.73 -9.07
N ASP A 15 -13.59 -1.65 -7.74
CA ASP A 15 -13.01 -0.47 -7.07
C ASP A 15 -11.46 -0.56 -7.03
N GLY A 16 -10.86 -0.81 -8.18
CA GLY A 16 -9.42 -1.03 -8.36
C GLY A 16 -9.11 -1.79 -9.66
N GLY A 17 -7.83 -1.95 -9.96
CA GLY A 17 -7.36 -2.62 -11.18
C GLY A 17 -6.63 -3.94 -10.99
N ALA A 18 -6.07 -4.42 -12.09
CA ALA A 18 -5.24 -5.60 -12.18
C ALA A 18 -3.99 -5.50 -11.29
N THR A 19 -3.37 -4.32 -11.20
CA THR A 19 -2.21 -4.06 -10.33
C THR A 19 -2.58 -4.28 -8.87
N LEU A 20 -3.74 -3.76 -8.45
CA LEU A 20 -4.26 -3.95 -7.11
C LEU A 20 -4.57 -5.43 -6.82
N GLN A 21 -5.14 -6.14 -7.80
CA GLN A 21 -5.42 -7.57 -7.69
C GLN A 21 -4.14 -8.41 -7.54
N ARG A 22 -3.07 -8.10 -8.31
CA ARG A 22 -1.79 -8.80 -8.16
C ARG A 22 -1.20 -8.64 -6.76
N LEU A 23 -1.28 -7.45 -6.16
CA LEU A 23 -0.87 -7.25 -4.76
C LEU A 23 -1.76 -8.03 -3.80
N TRP A 24 -3.06 -8.06 -4.06
CA TRP A 24 -4.00 -8.84 -3.26
C TRP A 24 -3.63 -10.32 -3.21
N ASP A 25 -3.30 -10.91 -4.37
CA ASP A 25 -2.94 -12.32 -4.48
C ASP A 25 -1.56 -12.62 -3.88
N PHE A 26 -0.66 -11.63 -3.87
CA PHE A 26 0.70 -11.76 -3.34
C PHE A 26 0.76 -12.00 -1.83
N ALA A 27 -0.16 -11.39 -1.05
CA ALA A 27 -0.09 -11.43 0.41
C ALA A 27 -1.45 -11.64 1.06
N ARG A 28 -1.45 -12.09 2.32
CA ARG A 28 -2.68 -12.25 3.08
C ARG A 28 -3.13 -10.91 3.66
N TRP A 29 -4.01 -10.23 2.96
CA TRP A 29 -4.60 -8.98 3.41
C TRP A 29 -5.75 -9.18 4.39
N ARG A 30 -6.01 -8.16 5.21
CA ARG A 30 -7.16 -8.07 6.11
C ARG A 30 -7.67 -6.63 6.14
N MET A 31 -8.97 -6.46 5.94
CA MET A 31 -9.58 -5.15 6.05
C MET A 31 -9.44 -4.60 7.48
N ILE A 32 -9.13 -3.32 7.57
CA ILE A 32 -9.11 -2.61 8.85
C ILE A 32 -10.57 -2.38 9.27
N LYS A 33 -10.92 -2.75 10.51
CA LYS A 33 -12.27 -2.58 11.06
C LYS A 33 -12.69 -1.11 10.98
N GLY A 34 -13.86 -0.83 10.38
CA GLY A 34 -14.39 0.53 10.23
C GLY A 34 -13.68 1.39 9.18
N CYS A 35 -12.81 0.80 8.35
CA CYS A 35 -12.08 1.48 7.29
C CYS A 35 -12.32 0.74 5.96
N PRO A 36 -13.50 0.92 5.33
CA PRO A 36 -13.87 0.18 4.12
C PRO A 36 -12.87 0.43 2.99
N GLY A 37 -12.52 -0.64 2.28
CA GLY A 37 -11.61 -0.58 1.15
C GLY A 37 -10.13 -0.37 1.52
N ARG A 38 -9.77 -0.50 2.81
CA ARG A 38 -8.40 -0.39 3.31
C ARG A 38 -7.96 -1.65 4.05
N TYR A 39 -6.83 -2.21 3.65
CA TYR A 39 -6.37 -3.51 4.12
C TYR A 39 -4.93 -3.44 4.61
N ILE A 40 -4.61 -4.22 5.63
CA ILE A 40 -3.24 -4.43 6.12
C ILE A 40 -2.81 -5.86 5.84
N ILE A 41 -1.50 -6.08 5.70
CA ILE A 41 -0.94 -7.44 5.64
C ILE A 41 -1.09 -8.09 7.02
N ARG A 42 -1.49 -9.37 7.03
CA ARG A 42 -1.54 -10.18 8.25
C ARG A 42 -0.11 -10.57 8.65
N ASP A 43 0.58 -9.64 9.31
CA ASP A 43 1.88 -9.88 9.92
C ASP A 43 1.72 -10.11 11.43
N LYS A 44 1.88 -11.36 11.90
CA LYS A 44 1.80 -11.71 13.33
C LYS A 44 3.18 -12.13 13.83
N GLN A 45 3.49 -11.87 15.10
CA GLN A 45 4.78 -12.25 15.69
C GLN A 45 5.13 -13.74 15.50
N ASN A 46 4.14 -14.62 15.71
CA ASN A 46 4.30 -16.08 15.61
C ASN A 46 4.09 -16.63 14.18
N ASN A 47 3.69 -15.79 13.23
CA ASN A 47 3.53 -16.16 11.83
C ASN A 47 3.72 -14.88 10.98
N PRO A 48 4.98 -14.45 10.80
CA PRO A 48 5.27 -13.23 10.08
C PRO A 48 5.00 -13.41 8.58
N ALA A 49 4.58 -12.32 7.93
CA ALA A 49 4.54 -12.28 6.49
C ALA A 49 5.97 -12.08 5.98
N LEU A 50 6.49 -13.05 5.23
CA LEU A 50 7.85 -13.04 4.70
C LEU A 50 7.84 -12.88 3.18
N VAL A 51 8.83 -12.15 2.69
CA VAL A 51 9.16 -11.98 1.27
C VAL A 51 10.66 -12.21 1.16
N ASP A 52 11.07 -13.24 0.42
CA ASP A 52 12.48 -13.64 0.29
C ASP A 52 13.22 -13.77 1.63
N GLY A 53 12.52 -14.30 2.64
CA GLY A 53 13.05 -14.48 4.00
C GLY A 53 13.07 -13.22 4.87
N GLN A 54 12.73 -12.05 4.33
CA GLN A 54 12.62 -10.80 5.08
C GLN A 54 11.18 -10.56 5.53
N ARG A 55 10.99 -10.02 6.73
CA ARG A 55 9.66 -9.58 7.17
C ARG A 55 9.17 -8.48 6.24
N VAL A 56 7.90 -8.53 5.87
CA VAL A 56 7.30 -7.51 5.02
C VAL A 56 7.42 -6.11 5.63
N THR A 57 7.41 -6.01 6.96
CA THR A 57 7.59 -4.74 7.68
C THR A 57 9.01 -4.18 7.61
N ALA A 58 9.97 -4.92 7.07
CA ALA A 58 11.33 -4.43 6.80
C ALA A 58 11.48 -3.89 5.36
N LEU A 59 10.42 -3.98 4.55
CA LEU A 59 10.44 -3.57 3.15
C LEU A 59 9.75 -2.22 3.00
N ASP A 60 10.35 -1.30 2.26
CA ASP A 60 9.65 -0.09 1.86
C ASP A 60 8.59 -0.37 0.77
N ALA A 61 7.86 0.67 0.33
CA ALA A 61 6.86 0.51 -0.71
C ALA A 61 7.46 -0.05 -2.01
N ARG A 62 8.67 0.37 -2.41
CA ARG A 62 9.30 -0.07 -3.65
C ARG A 62 9.66 -1.55 -3.59
N ALA A 63 10.29 -1.99 -2.50
CA ALA A 63 10.69 -3.37 -2.29
C ALA A 63 9.48 -4.31 -2.24
N LEU A 64 8.40 -3.92 -1.55
CA LEU A 64 7.14 -4.67 -1.57
C LEU A 64 6.59 -4.79 -3.00
N LEU A 65 6.56 -3.70 -3.76
CA LEU A 65 6.04 -3.70 -5.13
C LEU A 65 6.89 -4.54 -6.07
N ARG A 66 8.22 -4.53 -5.94
CA ARG A 66 9.11 -5.38 -6.74
C ARG A 66 8.83 -6.85 -6.49
N ALA A 67 8.67 -7.25 -5.24
CA ALA A 67 8.33 -8.63 -4.90
C ALA A 67 6.95 -9.06 -5.43
N ALA A 68 5.95 -8.18 -5.36
CA ALA A 68 4.59 -8.50 -5.79
C ALA A 68 4.37 -8.41 -7.31
N LEU A 69 5.01 -7.45 -7.96
CA LEU A 69 4.73 -7.07 -9.35
C LEU A 69 5.88 -7.37 -10.33
N GLY A 70 7.07 -7.65 -9.81
CA GLY A 70 8.31 -7.72 -10.58
C GLY A 70 8.92 -6.33 -10.85
N ASP A 71 10.24 -6.30 -11.09
CA ASP A 71 11.03 -5.07 -11.24
C ASP A 71 10.49 -4.16 -12.34
N ALA A 72 10.22 -4.72 -13.52
CA ALA A 72 9.78 -3.94 -14.68
C ALA A 72 8.47 -3.17 -14.42
N THR A 73 7.51 -3.75 -13.68
CA THR A 73 6.28 -3.05 -13.31
C THR A 73 6.54 -2.07 -12.17
N ALA A 74 7.27 -2.49 -11.14
CA ALA A 74 7.53 -1.66 -9.97
C ALA A 74 8.34 -0.39 -10.29
N ASP A 75 9.24 -0.44 -11.27
CA ASP A 75 10.06 0.71 -11.69
C ASP A 75 9.26 1.74 -12.50
N GLN A 76 8.14 1.36 -13.10
CA GLN A 76 7.21 2.29 -13.78
C GLN A 76 6.29 3.03 -12.80
N LEU A 77 6.15 2.53 -11.58
CA LEU A 77 5.30 3.15 -10.56
C LEU A 77 6.04 4.28 -9.85
N VAL A 78 5.37 5.40 -9.59
CA VAL A 78 5.95 6.50 -8.82
C VAL A 78 5.68 6.29 -7.33
N VAL A 79 6.74 6.33 -6.53
CA VAL A 79 6.65 6.32 -5.06
C VAL A 79 6.78 7.75 -4.56
N HIS A 80 5.67 8.35 -4.20
CA HIS A 80 5.64 9.69 -3.60
C HIS A 80 5.97 9.56 -2.12
N THR A 81 7.07 10.18 -1.68
CA THR A 81 7.37 10.33 -0.26
C THR A 81 6.83 11.68 0.21
N ALA A 82 6.02 11.68 1.26
CA ALA A 82 5.37 12.87 1.78
C ALA A 82 5.29 12.84 3.30
N GLN A 83 5.15 14.03 3.90
CA GLN A 83 4.78 14.22 5.29
C GLN A 83 3.35 14.75 5.34
N SER A 84 2.52 14.17 6.20
CA SER A 84 1.17 14.67 6.44
C SER A 84 1.14 15.46 7.73
N GLU A 85 0.46 16.60 7.75
CA GLU A 85 0.17 17.33 8.99
C GLU A 85 -0.75 16.54 9.96
N ARG A 86 -1.35 15.45 9.47
CA ARG A 86 -2.32 14.63 10.20
C ARG A 86 -1.72 13.34 10.73
N CYS A 87 -0.45 13.04 10.44
CA CYS A 87 0.26 11.93 11.08
C CYS A 87 1.73 12.27 11.33
N ALA A 88 2.28 11.78 12.45
CA ALA A 88 3.68 11.99 12.78
C ALA A 88 4.63 11.18 11.88
N ASP A 89 4.17 10.02 11.38
CA ASP A 89 4.95 9.15 10.51
C ASP A 89 5.10 9.74 9.10
N GLY A 90 6.27 9.51 8.49
CA GLY A 90 6.44 9.67 7.05
C GLY A 90 5.55 8.71 6.29
N VAL A 91 5.11 9.10 5.09
CA VAL A 91 4.28 8.24 4.24
C VAL A 91 4.85 8.12 2.84
N GLN A 92 4.83 6.90 2.32
CA GLN A 92 5.05 6.61 0.91
C GLN A 92 3.70 6.27 0.27
N VAL A 93 3.37 6.92 -0.83
CA VAL A 93 2.11 6.74 -1.56
C VAL A 93 2.42 6.30 -2.97
N VAL A 94 1.75 5.25 -3.42
CA VAL A 94 1.80 4.76 -4.79
C VAL A 94 0.39 4.66 -5.30
N VAL A 95 0.07 5.42 -6.34
CA VAL A 95 -1.20 5.34 -7.06
C VAL A 95 -0.99 4.46 -8.27
N PHE A 96 -1.87 3.47 -8.46
CA PHE A 96 -1.77 2.57 -9.60
C PHE A 96 -2.44 3.16 -10.84
N PRO A 97 -1.86 2.96 -12.05
CA PRO A 97 -2.40 3.53 -13.28
C PRO A 97 -3.79 3.00 -13.62
N ASP A 98 -4.13 1.81 -13.12
CA ASP A 98 -5.39 1.12 -13.34
C ASP A 98 -6.31 1.15 -12.10
N SER A 99 -6.08 2.09 -11.18
CA SER A 99 -6.91 2.38 -10.00
C SER A 99 -6.51 1.69 -8.69
N GLY A 100 -6.80 2.37 -7.57
CA GLY A 100 -6.33 1.99 -6.22
C GLY A 100 -4.86 2.34 -5.98
N GLY A 101 -4.30 1.77 -4.90
CA GLY A 101 -2.90 2.02 -4.57
C GLY A 101 -2.47 1.50 -3.21
N VAL A 102 -1.23 1.84 -2.86
CA VAL A 102 -0.60 1.51 -1.58
C VAL A 102 -0.24 2.78 -0.83
N ILE A 103 -0.55 2.81 0.46
CA ILE A 103 0.02 3.77 1.40
C ILE A 103 0.87 3.01 2.39
N THR A 104 2.14 3.33 2.48
CA THR A 104 3.10 2.76 3.42
C THR A 104 3.50 3.81 4.44
N TYR A 105 3.26 3.53 5.73
CA TYR A 105 3.74 4.37 6.82
C TYR A 105 5.16 3.99 7.19
N VAL A 106 6.03 4.98 7.33
CA VAL A 106 7.44 4.84 7.69
C VAL A 106 7.57 5.10 9.18
N LYS A 107 7.78 4.05 9.97
CA LYS A 107 7.92 4.14 11.42
C LYS A 107 9.35 4.56 11.77
N PRO A 108 9.54 5.70 12.45
CA PRO A 108 10.87 6.16 12.81
C PRO A 108 11.52 5.18 13.79
N SER A 109 12.85 5.10 13.75
CA SER A 109 13.58 4.34 14.76
C SER A 109 13.55 5.02 16.13
N ALA A 110 13.48 4.22 17.19
CA ALA A 110 13.45 4.71 18.57
C ALA A 110 14.80 5.32 19.01
N ASP A 111 15.89 4.94 18.34
CA ASP A 111 17.25 5.45 18.59
C ASP A 111 17.57 6.74 17.83
N GLY A 112 16.62 7.27 17.05
CA GLY A 112 16.82 8.46 16.24
C GLY A 112 17.71 8.25 15.01
N SER A 113 17.99 7.00 14.62
CA SER A 113 18.69 6.71 13.38
C SER A 113 17.84 7.07 12.15
N ASP A 114 18.52 7.37 11.04
CA ASP A 114 17.88 7.67 9.76
C ASP A 114 17.19 6.46 9.11
N GLN A 115 17.45 5.25 9.62
CA GLN A 115 16.79 4.04 9.13
C GLN A 115 15.43 3.85 9.82
N PRO A 116 14.35 3.60 9.06
CA PRO A 116 13.06 3.30 9.67
C PRO A 116 13.08 1.99 10.46
N ALA A 117 12.41 1.96 11.61
CA ALA A 117 12.25 0.74 12.40
C ALA A 117 11.31 -0.27 11.73
N ALA A 118 10.30 0.21 11.01
CA ALA A 118 9.35 -0.63 10.29
C ALA A 118 8.58 0.15 9.22
N TYR A 119 8.03 -0.59 8.28
CA TYR A 119 7.08 -0.12 7.28
C TYR A 119 5.72 -0.79 7.50
N VAL A 120 4.65 0.01 7.45
CA VAL A 120 3.28 -0.49 7.58
C VAL A 120 2.53 -0.21 6.30
N HIS A 121 2.33 -1.26 5.50
CA HIS A 121 1.64 -1.18 4.22
C HIS A 121 0.13 -1.28 4.39
N THR A 122 -0.57 -0.40 3.69
CA THR A 122 -2.00 -0.53 3.47
C THR A 122 -2.30 -0.61 1.99
N LEU A 123 -2.99 -1.67 1.58
CA LEU A 123 -3.59 -1.81 0.26
C LEU A 123 -4.92 -1.05 0.28
N ASN A 124 -5.18 -0.24 -0.74
CA ASN A 124 -6.37 0.59 -0.80
C ASN A 124 -7.03 0.44 -2.17
N THR A 125 -8.31 0.09 -2.16
CA THR A 125 -9.25 0.31 -3.29
C THR A 125 -9.22 1.77 -3.73
N ALA A 126 -9.74 2.10 -4.91
CA ALA A 126 -9.75 3.47 -5.41
C ALA A 126 -10.45 4.42 -4.43
N SER A 127 -11.68 4.07 -4.04
CA SER A 127 -12.46 4.87 -3.11
C SER A 127 -11.82 4.93 -1.72
N GLY A 128 -11.21 3.83 -1.25
CA GLY A 128 -10.48 3.76 0.01
C GLY A 128 -9.25 4.66 0.03
N LEU A 129 -8.51 4.68 -1.07
CA LEU A 129 -7.32 5.51 -1.25
C LEU A 129 -7.71 6.99 -1.24
N GLN A 130 -8.72 7.37 -2.02
CA GLN A 130 -9.20 8.75 -2.09
C GLN A 130 -9.57 9.31 -0.70
N ARG A 131 -10.46 8.61 0.03
CA ARG A 131 -10.85 9.01 1.39
C ARG A 131 -9.65 9.14 2.32
N LYS A 132 -8.67 8.23 2.17
CA LYS A 132 -7.50 8.21 3.06
C LYS A 132 -6.55 9.37 2.77
N LEU A 133 -6.25 9.64 1.50
CA LEU A 133 -5.40 10.76 1.11
C LEU A 133 -6.05 12.10 1.43
N GLU A 134 -7.36 12.23 1.27
CA GLU A 134 -8.10 13.41 1.72
C GLU A 134 -7.97 13.63 3.23
N GLY A 135 -8.19 12.58 4.03
CA GLY A 135 -8.02 12.64 5.49
C GLY A 135 -6.58 12.94 5.94
N LEU A 136 -5.58 12.58 5.12
CA LEU A 136 -4.17 12.91 5.32
C LEU A 136 -3.77 14.29 4.76
N ARG A 137 -4.66 15.02 4.09
CA ARG A 137 -4.34 16.24 3.32
C ARG A 137 -3.26 16.03 2.25
N LEU A 138 -3.29 14.86 1.60
CA LEU A 138 -2.38 14.45 0.53
C LEU A 138 -3.13 14.15 -0.78
N HIS A 139 -4.35 14.67 -0.94
CA HIS A 139 -5.19 14.41 -2.13
C HIS A 139 -4.57 14.92 -3.44
N ALA A 140 -3.64 15.89 -3.38
CA ALA A 140 -2.88 16.35 -4.54
C ALA A 140 -1.98 15.26 -5.16
N LEU A 141 -1.77 14.13 -4.47
CA LEU A 141 -1.07 12.96 -5.01
C LEU A 141 -1.96 12.08 -5.91
N LEU A 142 -3.27 12.32 -5.93
CA LEU A 142 -4.16 11.66 -6.88
C LEU A 142 -4.01 12.31 -8.26
N PRO A 143 -4.12 11.53 -9.35
CA PRO A 143 -4.20 12.09 -10.70
C PRO A 143 -5.38 13.07 -10.80
N ALA A 144 -5.19 14.16 -11.55
CA ALA A 144 -6.32 15.00 -11.96
C ALA A 144 -7.23 14.18 -12.88
N HIS A 145 -8.53 14.16 -12.57
CA HIS A 145 -9.58 13.57 -13.40
C HIS A 145 -9.96 14.48 -14.56
#